data_AF-R4XDQ6-F1
#
_entry.id   AF-R4XDQ6-F1
#
_cell.length_a   1.000
_cell.length_b   1.000
_cell.length_c   1.000
_cell.angle_alpha   90.00
_cell.angle_beta   90.00
_cell.angle_gamma   90.00
#
_symmetry.space_group_name_H-M   'P 1'
#
loop_
_entity.id
_entity.type
_entity.pdbx_description
1 polymer ?
#
loop_
_entity_poly.entity_id
_entity_poly.type
_entity_poly.pdbx_seq_one_letter_code
_entity_poly.pdbx_strand_id
1 'polypeptide(L)'
;MQEIRSLYEQNQQEKMTKMNDVLATFPQPANARTGSAHVASALELEEQRLKMRQDFTPEQQQAVFKAGRNQGLKVVAKTGDLNSAASERLAANAHDLATQVLPAPTTLAPQGEHMLGRPIGEGELETVRAVAPQQTLANKLPETSPTTLIQSGPLQPQSATSQNPYDLSVLLIAQTLNLDLVYLLALDQNPNGGITTRVVSSHGLANDPVFDAGLHGRALRSKSGLLYVHPDPDSEIAKEMGTYISGMLVPVLQLSGGGGYVLAAFTKEKSQIFVAEDLKFLRDFGISLMKWLLAADAKELEASGNVLTT
;
A
#
# COMPACT_ATOMS: atom_id res chain seq x y z
N MET A 1 35.70 -5.34 -5.04
CA MET A 1 34.46 -5.74 -5.74
C MET A 1 33.91 -7.08 -5.25
N GLN A 2 34.71 -8.14 -5.14
CA GLN A 2 34.23 -9.44 -4.61
C GLN A 2 33.75 -9.37 -3.15
N GLU A 3 34.45 -8.66 -2.27
CA GLU A 3 34.06 -8.52 -0.85
C GLU A 3 32.71 -7.82 -0.65
N ILE A 4 32.40 -6.77 -1.43
CA ILE A 4 31.13 -6.04 -1.34
C ILE A 4 29.96 -6.96 -1.73
N ARG A 5 30.16 -7.80 -2.75
CA ARG A 5 29.15 -8.78 -3.17
C ARG A 5 28.91 -9.84 -2.10
N SER A 6 29.98 -10.35 -1.49
CA SER A 6 29.89 -11.32 -0.39
C SER A 6 29.14 -10.74 0.82
N LEU A 7 29.41 -9.48 1.17
CA LEU A 7 28.76 -8.82 2.29
C LEU A 7 27.26 -8.58 2.02
N TYR A 8 26.91 -8.20 0.79
CA TYR A 8 25.51 -8.07 0.38
C TYR A 8 24.77 -9.40 0.44
N GLU A 9 25.35 -10.47 -0.11
CA GLU A 9 24.76 -11.82 -0.09
C GLU A 9 24.57 -12.32 1.35
N GLN A 10 25.55 -12.09 2.24
CA GLN A 10 25.43 -12.44 3.66
C GLN A 10 24.30 -11.69 4.37
N ASN A 11 24.20 -10.37 4.16
CA ASN A 11 23.11 -9.56 4.74
C ASN A 11 21.73 -10.03 4.24
N GLN A 12 21.61 -10.40 2.96
CA GLN A 12 20.36 -10.93 2.40
C GLN A 12 20.01 -12.30 3.02
N GLN A 13 21.00 -13.18 3.19
CA GLN A 13 20.82 -14.49 3.81
C GLN A 13 20.35 -14.36 5.27
N GLU A 14 20.93 -13.43 6.02
CA GLU A 14 20.55 -13.15 7.40
C GLU A 14 19.12 -12.59 7.49
N LYS A 15 18.75 -11.68 6.58
CA LYS A 15 17.39 -11.12 6.48
C LYS A 15 16.35 -12.21 6.19
N MET A 16 16.64 -13.12 5.26
CA MET A 16 15.77 -14.27 4.94
C MET A 16 15.65 -15.25 6.11
N THR A 17 16.73 -15.49 6.84
CA THR A 17 16.72 -16.40 7.99
C THR A 17 15.87 -15.82 9.13
N LYS A 18 16.03 -14.54 9.45
CA LYS A 18 15.18 -13.83 10.42
C LYS A 18 13.71 -13.84 10.00
N MET A 19 13.43 -13.64 8.72
CA MET A 19 12.06 -13.71 8.20
C MET A 19 11.42 -15.08 8.46
N ASN A 20 12.13 -16.18 8.17
CA ASN A 20 11.59 -17.52 8.39
C ASN A 20 11.38 -17.84 9.87
N ASP A 21 12.27 -17.39 10.74
CA ASP A 21 12.15 -17.58 12.19
C ASP A 21 10.94 -16.81 12.75
N VAL A 22 10.76 -15.59 12.27
CA VAL A 22 9.59 -14.76 12.57
C VAL A 22 8.31 -15.42 12.08
N LEU A 23 8.26 -15.91 10.84
CA LEU A 23 7.10 -16.62 10.28
C LEU A 23 6.78 -17.90 11.05
N ALA A 24 7.79 -18.62 11.55
CA ALA A 24 7.61 -19.81 12.38
C ALA A 24 7.05 -19.50 13.78
N THR A 25 7.27 -18.27 14.28
CA THR A 25 6.77 -17.80 15.57
C THR A 25 5.29 -17.42 15.53
N PHE A 26 4.71 -17.21 14.34
CA PHE A 26 3.28 -16.93 14.22
C PHE A 26 2.45 -18.14 14.64
N PRO A 27 1.51 -17.99 15.59
CA PRO A 27 0.63 -19.08 15.99
C PRO A 27 -0.19 -19.51 14.77
N GLN A 28 -0.05 -20.77 14.35
CA GLN A 28 -0.92 -21.29 13.30
C GLN A 28 -2.37 -21.29 13.81
N PRO A 29 -3.36 -20.84 13.01
CA PRO A 29 -4.74 -20.81 13.44
C PRO A 29 -5.19 -22.25 13.71
N ALA A 30 -5.32 -22.59 14.99
CA ALA A 30 -5.84 -23.87 15.43
C ALA A 30 -7.30 -23.95 14.98
N ASN A 31 -7.57 -24.80 13.98
CA ASN A 31 -8.91 -25.14 13.51
C ASN A 31 -9.74 -23.99 12.90
N ALA A 32 -9.31 -23.46 11.75
CA ALA A 32 -10.24 -22.82 10.81
C ALA A 32 -11.07 -23.91 10.09
N ARG A 33 -11.98 -24.58 10.81
CA ARG A 33 -13.02 -25.42 10.20
C ARG A 33 -14.20 -24.53 9.83
N THR A 34 -14.61 -24.62 8.56
CA THR A 34 -15.87 -24.16 7.98
C THR A 34 -16.21 -22.68 8.18
N GLY A 35 -15.81 -21.85 7.21
CA GLY A 35 -16.31 -20.47 7.09
C GLY A 35 -16.37 -20.03 5.64
N SER A 36 -17.60 -19.84 5.14
CA SER A 36 -18.01 -19.18 3.88
C SER A 36 -17.38 -19.67 2.56
N ALA A 37 -18.21 -20.22 1.66
CA ALA A 37 -17.82 -20.63 0.30
C ALA A 37 -17.16 -19.50 -0.51
N HIS A 38 -17.47 -18.23 -0.21
CA HIS A 38 -16.84 -17.07 -0.84
C HIS A 38 -15.38 -16.86 -0.42
N VAL A 39 -15.05 -17.13 0.84
CA VAL A 39 -13.68 -17.01 1.35
C VAL A 39 -12.81 -18.15 0.79
N ALA A 40 -13.36 -19.37 0.71
CA ALA A 40 -12.69 -20.50 0.07
C ALA A 40 -12.42 -20.22 -1.42
N SER A 41 -13.41 -19.68 -2.14
CA SER A 41 -13.26 -19.33 -3.56
C SER A 41 -12.24 -18.20 -3.80
N ALA A 42 -12.22 -17.18 -2.95
CA ALA A 42 -11.24 -16.10 -3.03
C ALA A 42 -9.82 -16.61 -2.76
N LEU A 43 -9.65 -17.49 -1.76
CA LEU A 43 -8.36 -18.09 -1.44
C LEU A 43 -7.85 -19.00 -2.56
N GLU A 44 -8.74 -19.84 -3.13
CA GLU A 44 -8.41 -20.76 -4.22
C GLU A 44 -8.06 -20.02 -5.52
N LEU A 45 -8.79 -18.94 -5.86
CA LEU A 45 -8.49 -18.08 -7.01
C LEU A 45 -7.10 -17.43 -6.89
N GLU A 46 -6.75 -16.96 -5.68
CA GLU A 46 -5.48 -16.29 -5.45
C GLU A 46 -4.31 -17.29 -5.41
N GLU A 47 -4.53 -18.49 -4.86
CA GLU A 47 -3.56 -19.59 -4.89
C GLU A 47 -3.31 -20.06 -6.34
N GLN A 48 -4.34 -20.17 -7.16
CA GLN A 48 -4.22 -20.47 -8.58
C GLN A 48 -3.46 -19.36 -9.34
N ARG A 49 -3.65 -18.10 -8.94
CA ARG A 49 -2.91 -16.95 -9.46
C ARG A 49 -1.43 -16.96 -9.07
N LEU A 50 -1.11 -17.30 -7.82
CA LEU A 50 0.27 -17.46 -7.38
C LEU A 50 0.95 -18.60 -8.11
N LYS A 51 0.25 -19.72 -8.29
CA LYS A 51 0.77 -20.91 -9.00
C LYS A 51 1.05 -20.61 -10.48
N MET A 52 0.19 -19.83 -11.13
CA MET A 52 0.44 -19.34 -12.50
C MET A 52 1.57 -18.32 -12.60
N ARG A 53 1.98 -17.68 -11.50
CA ARG A 53 3.08 -16.71 -11.45
C ARG A 53 4.44 -17.33 -11.15
N GLN A 54 4.51 -18.60 -10.79
CA GLN A 54 5.76 -19.24 -10.37
C GLN A 54 6.67 -19.67 -11.54
N ASP A 55 6.20 -19.59 -12.78
CA ASP A 55 6.94 -20.02 -13.98
C ASP A 55 7.35 -18.86 -14.90
N PHE A 56 7.87 -17.75 -14.36
CA PHE A 56 8.54 -16.76 -15.19
C PHE A 56 9.98 -17.16 -15.45
N THR A 57 10.27 -17.53 -16.70
CA THR A 57 11.66 -17.77 -17.12
C THR A 57 12.49 -16.50 -16.92
N PRO A 58 13.80 -16.60 -16.64
CA PRO A 58 14.68 -15.43 -16.43
C PRO A 58 14.60 -14.41 -17.58
N GLU A 59 14.36 -14.88 -18.80
CA GLU A 59 14.20 -14.07 -20.01
C GLU A 59 12.91 -13.24 -20.00
N GLN A 60 11.80 -13.77 -19.49
CA GLN A 60 10.55 -13.03 -19.36
C GLN A 60 10.62 -11.98 -18.26
N GLN A 61 11.34 -12.26 -17.17
CA GLN A 61 11.60 -11.26 -16.12
C GLN A 61 12.39 -10.08 -16.71
N GLN A 62 13.42 -10.35 -17.52
CA GLN A 62 14.22 -9.32 -18.20
C GLN A 62 13.41 -8.48 -19.21
N ALA A 63 12.42 -9.08 -19.87
CA ALA A 63 11.52 -8.38 -20.78
C ALA A 63 10.57 -7.41 -20.05
N VAL A 64 10.05 -7.80 -18.88
CA VAL A 64 9.22 -6.92 -18.03
C VAL A 64 10.04 -5.74 -17.50
N PHE A 65 11.33 -5.94 -17.17
CA PHE A 65 12.23 -4.86 -16.78
C PHE A 65 12.50 -3.84 -17.90
N LYS A 66 12.55 -4.28 -19.18
CA LYS A 66 12.70 -3.36 -20.33
C LYS A 66 11.41 -2.61 -20.67
N ALA A 67 10.24 -3.21 -20.43
CA ALA A 67 8.94 -2.61 -20.75
C ALA A 67 8.44 -1.62 -19.68
N GLY A 68 9.03 -1.58 -18.48
CA GLY A 68 8.65 -0.67 -17.39
C GLY A 68 8.99 0.81 -17.60
N ARG A 69 9.63 1.18 -18.72
CA ARG A 69 9.93 2.56 -19.09
C ARG A 69 8.92 3.08 -20.13
N ASN A 70 7.73 3.46 -19.65
CA ASN A 70 6.78 4.36 -20.32
C ASN A 70 6.59 4.21 -21.85
N GLN A 71 6.37 3.01 -22.37
CA GLN A 71 5.72 2.88 -23.69
C GLN A 71 4.61 1.84 -23.63
N GLY A 72 3.39 2.29 -23.94
CA GLY A 72 2.23 1.43 -24.09
C GLY A 72 2.53 0.35 -25.14
N LEU A 73 2.42 -0.91 -24.71
CA LEU A 73 2.61 -2.07 -25.56
C LEU A 73 1.44 -2.14 -26.56
N LYS A 74 1.60 -1.55 -27.74
CA LYS A 74 0.71 -1.78 -28.88
C LYS A 74 1.12 -3.10 -29.52
N VAL A 75 0.56 -4.21 -29.04
CA VAL A 75 0.79 -5.52 -29.66
C VAL A 75 0.03 -5.54 -30.98
N VAL A 76 0.75 -5.26 -32.07
CA VAL A 76 0.34 -5.63 -33.42
C VAL A 76 0.50 -7.15 -33.50
N ALA A 77 -0.61 -7.87 -33.50
CA ALA A 77 -0.63 -9.27 -33.84
C ALA A 77 -0.16 -9.41 -35.30
N LYS A 78 1.07 -9.86 -35.49
CA LYS A 78 1.59 -10.30 -36.77
C LYS A 78 1.05 -11.71 -36.99
N THR A 79 -0.06 -11.81 -37.71
CA THR A 79 -0.64 -13.07 -38.19
C THR A 79 0.39 -13.75 -39.07
N GLY A 80 1.04 -14.78 -38.53
CA GLY A 80 1.88 -15.70 -39.29
C GLY A 80 1.00 -16.79 -39.88
N ASP A 81 1.20 -17.03 -41.17
CA ASP A 81 0.57 -18.04 -41.99
C ASP A 81 0.54 -19.43 -41.32
N LEU A 82 -0.65 -20.01 -41.21
CA LEU A 82 -0.83 -21.43 -41.03
C LEU A 82 -1.71 -21.97 -42.16
N ASN A 83 -1.11 -22.92 -42.88
CA ASN A 83 -1.66 -23.70 -43.97
C ASN A 83 -2.99 -24.38 -43.60
N SER A 84 -3.99 -24.14 -44.46
CA SER A 84 -4.72 -25.15 -45.22
C SER A 84 -4.85 -26.56 -44.63
N ALA A 85 -5.93 -26.80 -43.88
CA ALA A 85 -6.84 -27.95 -44.05
C ALA A 85 -7.91 -27.90 -42.94
N ALA A 86 -9.16 -28.19 -43.31
CA ALA A 86 -10.36 -28.20 -42.44
C ALA A 86 -11.06 -26.84 -42.22
N SER A 87 -11.61 -26.29 -43.29
CA SER A 87 -12.82 -25.45 -43.22
C SER A 87 -13.74 -25.82 -44.37
N GLU A 88 -14.36 -26.98 -44.22
CA GLU A 88 -15.55 -27.36 -44.96
C GLU A 88 -16.59 -27.72 -43.90
N ARG A 89 -17.73 -27.01 -43.93
CA ARG A 89 -18.90 -27.04 -43.03
C ARG A 89 -19.02 -25.80 -42.14
N LEU A 90 -19.61 -24.76 -42.71
CA LEU A 90 -20.74 -23.99 -42.16
C LEU A 90 -21.04 -22.81 -43.10
N ALA A 91 -21.59 -23.14 -44.27
CA ALA A 91 -22.25 -22.18 -45.14
C ALA A 91 -23.70 -22.64 -45.30
N ALA A 92 -24.59 -22.10 -44.47
CA ALA A 92 -26.02 -22.03 -44.74
C ALA A 92 -26.67 -21.12 -43.69
N ASN A 93 -26.82 -19.84 -44.03
CA ASN A 93 -28.03 -19.02 -43.86
C ASN A 93 -27.65 -17.55 -43.71
N ALA A 94 -27.60 -16.89 -44.87
CA ALA A 94 -27.76 -15.45 -44.99
C ALA A 94 -29.16 -15.20 -45.60
N HIS A 95 -29.97 -14.44 -44.87
CA HIS A 95 -31.13 -13.63 -45.26
C HIS A 95 -31.79 -13.27 -43.92
N ASP A 96 -32.11 -12.04 -43.56
CA ASP A 96 -32.58 -10.91 -44.35
C ASP A 96 -32.62 -9.65 -43.45
N LEU A 97 -32.90 -8.51 -44.06
CA LEU A 97 -33.17 -7.17 -43.51
C LEU A 97 -32.00 -6.19 -43.33
N ALA A 98 -31.90 -5.38 -44.38
CA ALA A 98 -31.23 -4.10 -44.49
C ALA A 98 -31.97 -2.94 -43.78
N THR A 99 -31.23 -1.85 -43.66
CA THR A 99 -31.67 -0.44 -43.71
C THR A 99 -32.05 0.24 -42.39
N GLN A 100 -31.11 1.01 -41.82
CA GLN A 100 -31.42 2.34 -41.29
C GLN A 100 -30.19 3.26 -41.21
N VAL A 101 -30.10 4.11 -42.23
CA VAL A 101 -29.76 5.54 -42.30
C VAL A 101 -29.08 6.22 -41.09
N LEU A 102 -27.90 6.80 -41.36
CA LEU A 102 -27.14 7.79 -40.57
C LEU A 102 -27.88 9.12 -40.37
N PRO A 103 -27.52 9.89 -39.33
CA PRO A 103 -27.03 11.26 -39.63
C PRO A 103 -25.77 11.69 -38.86
N ALA A 104 -25.11 12.70 -39.44
CA ALA A 104 -23.78 13.26 -39.14
C ALA A 104 -23.67 14.07 -37.82
N PRO A 105 -22.45 14.28 -37.29
CA PRO A 105 -22.21 15.19 -36.17
C PRO A 105 -22.13 16.66 -36.61
N THR A 106 -22.89 17.52 -35.94
CA THR A 106 -22.87 18.98 -36.12
C THR A 106 -21.79 19.61 -35.25
N THR A 107 -20.86 20.30 -35.91
CA THR A 107 -19.86 21.22 -35.34
C THR A 107 -20.53 22.53 -34.92
N LEU A 108 -20.34 22.95 -33.66
CA LEU A 108 -20.56 24.33 -33.23
C LEU A 108 -19.48 24.75 -32.23
N ALA A 109 -18.64 25.69 -32.67
CA ALA A 109 -17.90 26.61 -31.81
C ALA A 109 -18.84 27.71 -31.31
N PRO A 110 -18.48 28.42 -30.23
CA PRO A 110 -18.39 29.87 -30.42
C PRO A 110 -17.16 30.50 -29.78
N GLN A 111 -16.75 31.57 -30.46
CA GLN A 111 -15.85 32.64 -30.07
C GLN A 111 -16.37 33.39 -28.84
N GLY A 112 -15.45 33.94 -28.06
CA GLY A 112 -15.75 34.84 -26.95
C GLY A 112 -14.49 35.56 -26.50
N GLU A 113 -14.04 36.50 -27.32
CA GLU A 113 -13.09 37.55 -26.94
C GLU A 113 -13.70 38.42 -25.84
N HIS A 114 -12.97 38.66 -24.76
CA HIS A 114 -13.13 39.87 -23.97
C HIS A 114 -11.76 40.36 -23.48
N MET A 115 -11.42 41.54 -23.99
CA MET A 115 -10.32 42.40 -23.58
C MET A 115 -10.58 43.12 -22.24
N LEU A 116 -9.51 43.75 -21.73
CA LEU A 116 -9.36 44.72 -20.64
C LEU A 116 -8.88 44.05 -19.34
N GLY A 117 -7.65 44.23 -18.87
CA GLY A 117 -6.83 45.45 -18.86
C GLY A 117 -6.91 46.07 -17.47
N ARG A 118 -5.90 45.84 -16.62
CA ARG A 118 -5.60 46.64 -15.42
C ARG A 118 -4.20 46.32 -14.87
N PRO A 119 -3.24 47.25 -14.96
CA PRO A 119 -2.05 47.25 -14.12
C PRO A 119 -2.22 48.22 -12.95
N ILE A 120 -1.21 48.20 -12.07
CA ILE A 120 -0.85 49.19 -11.02
C ILE A 120 -1.41 48.89 -9.63
N GLY A 121 -0.47 48.71 -8.70
CA GLY A 121 -0.71 48.67 -7.26
C GLY A 121 0.54 48.25 -6.47
N GLU A 122 1.67 48.92 -6.71
CA GLU A 122 2.79 48.94 -5.75
C GLU A 122 2.39 49.88 -4.60
N GLY A 123 2.33 49.34 -3.38
CA GLY A 123 2.27 50.08 -2.11
C GLY A 123 3.14 49.31 -1.14
N GLU A 124 4.38 49.73 -0.93
CA GLU A 124 4.82 50.75 0.03
C GLU A 124 4.99 50.16 1.43
N LEU A 125 6.21 50.39 1.93
CA LEU A 125 6.74 49.90 3.20
C LEU A 125 5.96 50.50 4.37
N GLU A 126 5.60 49.67 5.35
CA GLU A 126 5.51 50.14 6.73
C GLU A 126 6.49 49.38 7.62
N THR A 127 7.45 50.18 8.08
CA THR A 127 8.41 49.91 9.15
C THR A 127 7.65 49.97 10.48
N VAL A 128 7.53 48.85 11.19
CA VAL A 128 7.14 48.88 12.61
C VAL A 128 8.30 48.43 13.48
N ARG A 129 8.69 49.37 14.33
CA ARG A 129 9.74 49.37 15.32
C ARG A 129 9.65 48.21 16.31
N ALA A 130 10.85 47.85 16.76
CA ALA A 130 11.19 47.09 17.94
C ALA A 130 10.45 47.51 19.22
N VAL A 131 10.04 46.52 20.01
CA VAL A 131 9.97 46.61 21.48
C VAL A 131 10.44 45.27 22.05
N ALA A 132 11.65 45.25 22.58
CA ALA A 132 12.04 44.30 23.63
C ALA A 132 11.47 44.80 24.97
N PRO A 133 11.15 43.89 25.90
CA PRO A 133 11.90 43.94 27.15
C PRO A 133 12.32 42.56 27.67
N GLN A 134 13.51 42.59 28.25
CA GLN A 134 14.16 41.59 29.06
C GLN A 134 13.23 41.06 30.17
N GLN A 135 13.26 39.75 30.42
CA GLN A 135 13.14 39.23 31.78
C GLN A 135 14.30 38.28 32.07
N THR A 136 15.04 38.70 33.08
CA THR A 136 16.14 38.06 33.78
C THR A 136 15.58 37.22 34.94
N LEU A 137 16.43 36.34 35.48
CA LEU A 137 16.32 35.47 36.68
C LEU A 137 15.82 34.04 36.39
N ALA A 138 16.67 33.01 36.45
CA ALA A 138 17.53 32.51 37.53
C ALA A 138 16.81 31.54 38.49
N ASN A 139 17.49 30.40 38.70
CA ASN A 139 17.31 29.39 39.74
C ASN A 139 16.11 28.45 39.52
N LYS A 140 16.19 27.13 39.73
CA LYS A 140 16.91 26.44 40.79
C LYS A 140 17.00 24.95 40.45
N LEU A 141 18.22 24.40 40.45
CA LEU A 141 18.50 22.98 40.59
C LEU A 141 18.09 22.52 42.02
N PRO A 142 17.60 21.29 42.18
CA PRO A 142 17.98 20.54 43.37
C PRO A 142 18.59 19.18 43.03
N GLU A 143 19.71 18.95 43.71
CA GLU A 143 20.49 17.73 43.82
C GLU A 143 19.76 16.62 44.62
N THR A 144 20.02 15.38 44.20
CA THR A 144 20.35 14.18 45.01
C THR A 144 19.33 13.48 45.93
N SER A 145 19.00 12.25 45.51
CA SER A 145 19.08 10.96 46.26
C SER A 145 17.93 10.53 47.20
N PRO A 146 17.76 9.23 47.57
CA PRO A 146 18.39 7.98 47.10
C PRO A 146 17.43 6.81 46.75
N THR A 147 17.99 5.79 46.09
CA THR A 147 17.75 4.33 46.22
C THR A 147 16.43 3.86 46.83
N THR A 148 15.49 3.41 45.98
CA THR A 148 14.42 2.50 46.39
C THR A 148 14.79 1.07 46.01
N LEU A 149 14.76 0.21 47.02
CA LEU A 149 15.04 -1.23 46.97
C LEU A 149 14.21 -1.94 45.90
N ILE A 150 14.88 -2.73 45.06
CA ILE A 150 14.26 -3.67 44.14
C ILE A 150 13.60 -4.78 44.98
N GLN A 151 12.29 -4.66 45.17
CA GLN A 151 11.45 -5.73 45.70
C GLN A 151 11.23 -6.74 44.56
N SER A 152 12.02 -7.81 44.58
CA SER A 152 11.82 -8.99 43.75
C SER A 152 10.56 -9.73 44.19
N GLY A 153 9.40 -9.23 43.78
CA GLY A 153 8.14 -9.97 43.82
C GLY A 153 8.12 -11.04 42.72
N PRO A 154 7.45 -12.19 42.94
CA PRO A 154 7.30 -13.21 41.90
C PRO A 154 6.62 -12.57 40.69
N LEU A 155 7.26 -12.70 39.53
CA LEU A 155 6.73 -12.29 38.23
C LEU A 155 5.37 -12.96 38.05
N GLN A 156 4.31 -12.21 38.34
CA GLN A 156 2.97 -12.57 37.96
C GLN A 156 3.01 -12.75 36.44
N PRO A 157 2.67 -13.93 35.89
CA PRO A 157 2.60 -14.12 34.46
C PRO A 157 1.58 -13.10 33.97
N GLN A 158 2.07 -12.03 33.32
CA GLN A 158 1.21 -11.09 32.64
C GLN A 158 0.39 -11.93 31.70
N SER A 159 -0.92 -12.01 31.98
CA SER A 159 -1.88 -12.70 31.13
C SER A 159 -1.58 -12.25 29.71
N ALA A 160 -1.19 -13.18 28.85
CA ALA A 160 -0.89 -12.89 27.46
C ALA A 160 -2.15 -12.30 26.85
N THR A 161 -2.27 -10.98 26.91
CA THR A 161 -3.20 -10.19 26.10
C THR A 161 -2.95 -10.70 24.70
N SER A 162 -3.92 -11.41 24.15
CA SER A 162 -3.84 -12.04 22.84
C SER A 162 -3.38 -10.97 21.85
N GLN A 163 -2.07 -10.93 21.57
CA GLN A 163 -1.49 -9.87 20.77
C GLN A 163 -2.14 -9.99 19.41
N ASN A 164 -2.73 -8.89 18.95
CA ASN A 164 -3.28 -8.83 17.62
C ASN A 164 -2.14 -9.19 16.64
N PRO A 165 -2.27 -10.26 15.83
CA PRO A 165 -1.19 -10.70 14.95
C PRO A 165 -0.75 -9.60 13.98
N TYR A 166 -1.63 -8.63 13.69
CA TYR A 166 -1.30 -7.46 12.89
C TYR A 166 -0.27 -6.55 13.58
N ASP A 167 -0.36 -6.33 14.90
CA ASP A 167 0.54 -5.44 15.63
C ASP A 167 1.97 -5.97 15.65
N LEU A 168 2.11 -7.28 15.87
CA LEU A 168 3.40 -7.94 15.77
C LEU A 168 3.94 -7.86 14.34
N SER A 169 3.09 -8.08 13.34
CA SER A 169 3.47 -8.03 11.92
C SER A 169 4.01 -6.67 11.48
N VAL A 170 3.29 -5.58 11.78
CA VAL A 170 3.74 -4.23 11.41
C VAL A 170 5.03 -3.85 12.12
N LEU A 171 5.21 -4.28 13.38
CA LEU A 171 6.44 -4.10 14.13
C LEU A 171 7.63 -4.83 13.46
N LEU A 172 7.44 -6.08 13.08
CA LEU A 172 8.48 -6.89 12.44
C LEU A 172 8.90 -6.35 11.08
N ILE A 173 7.94 -5.89 10.29
CA ILE A 173 8.23 -5.21 9.01
C ILE A 173 9.05 -3.95 9.27
N ALA A 174 8.64 -3.13 10.24
CA ALA A 174 9.33 -1.89 10.56
C ALA A 174 10.79 -2.15 10.96
N GLN A 175 11.03 -3.16 11.81
CA GLN A 175 12.37 -3.53 12.24
C GLN A 175 13.21 -4.16 11.11
N THR A 176 12.61 -5.01 10.29
CA THR A 176 13.32 -5.73 9.22
C THR A 176 13.78 -4.81 8.09
N LEU A 177 13.01 -3.77 7.81
CA LEU A 177 13.27 -2.81 6.74
C LEU A 177 13.82 -1.46 7.25
N ASN A 178 14.01 -1.32 8.57
CA ASN A 178 14.41 -0.08 9.24
C ASN A 178 13.51 1.10 8.85
N LEU A 179 12.21 0.97 9.07
CA LEU A 179 11.20 1.95 8.69
C LEU A 179 10.66 2.72 9.90
N ASP A 180 10.34 3.99 9.68
CA ASP A 180 9.79 4.88 10.70
C ASP A 180 8.30 4.66 10.94
N LEU A 181 7.57 4.26 9.89
CA LEU A 181 6.12 4.07 9.94
C LEU A 181 5.71 2.87 9.11
N VAL A 182 4.96 1.96 9.72
CA VAL A 182 4.30 0.85 9.02
C VAL A 182 2.88 0.74 9.53
N TYR A 183 1.91 0.63 8.64
CA TYR A 183 0.52 0.44 9.04
C TYR A 183 -0.28 -0.39 8.05
N LEU A 184 -1.27 -1.09 8.59
CA LEU A 184 -2.30 -1.78 7.85
C LEU A 184 -3.58 -0.94 7.89
N LEU A 185 -4.05 -0.54 6.72
CA LEU A 185 -5.20 0.34 6.55
C LEU A 185 -6.35 -0.42 5.88
N ALA A 186 -7.53 -0.36 6.47
CA ALA A 186 -8.78 -0.75 5.84
C ALA A 186 -9.35 0.46 5.07
N LEU A 187 -9.80 0.21 3.85
CA LEU A 187 -10.47 1.16 2.98
C LEU A 187 -11.89 0.66 2.73
N ASP A 188 -12.87 1.50 3.08
CA ASP A 188 -14.27 1.24 2.80
C ASP A 188 -14.75 2.23 1.73
N GLN A 189 -15.39 1.71 0.69
CA GLN A 189 -15.99 2.55 -0.34
C GLN A 189 -17.44 2.85 0.05
N ASN A 190 -17.73 4.11 0.30
CA ASN A 190 -19.09 4.57 0.59
C ASN A 190 -19.96 4.54 -0.68
N PRO A 191 -21.28 4.31 -0.54
CA PRO A 191 -22.22 4.34 -1.66
C PRO A 191 -22.25 5.71 -2.37
N ASN A 192 -21.87 6.78 -1.68
CA ASN A 192 -21.75 8.13 -2.23
C ASN A 192 -20.45 8.35 -3.03
N GLY A 193 -19.64 7.32 -3.24
CA GLY A 193 -18.39 7.38 -4.00
C GLY A 193 -17.17 7.86 -3.20
N GLY A 194 -17.32 8.17 -1.91
CA GLY A 194 -16.22 8.50 -1.02
C GLY A 194 -15.45 7.26 -0.56
N ILE A 195 -14.16 7.42 -0.22
CA ILE A 195 -13.36 6.36 0.41
C ILE A 195 -13.13 6.78 1.87
N THR A 196 -13.54 5.94 2.81
CA THR A 196 -13.19 6.08 4.22
C THR A 196 -12.03 5.16 4.56
N THR A 197 -11.18 5.62 5.48
CA THR A 197 -9.97 4.89 5.89
C THR A 197 -10.03 4.61 7.38
N ARG A 198 -9.69 3.38 7.77
CA ARG A 198 -9.61 2.95 9.17
C ARG A 198 -8.28 2.24 9.41
N VAL A 199 -7.55 2.62 10.45
CA VAL A 199 -6.31 1.95 10.83
C VAL A 199 -6.64 0.64 11.53
N VAL A 200 -6.11 -0.46 11.02
CA VAL A 200 -6.25 -1.80 11.63
C VAL A 200 -5.13 -2.05 12.63
N SER A 201 -3.91 -1.67 12.24
CA SER A 201 -2.71 -1.80 13.07
C SER A 201 -1.63 -0.85 12.55
N SER A 202 -0.76 -0.38 13.43
CA SER A 202 0.31 0.55 13.07
C SER A 202 1.49 0.52 14.02
N HIS A 203 2.66 0.84 13.48
CA HIS A 203 3.90 1.11 14.17
C HIS A 203 4.40 2.51 13.77
N GLY A 204 4.79 3.33 14.74
CA GLY A 204 5.35 4.68 14.48
C GLY A 204 4.33 5.75 14.04
N LEU A 205 3.04 5.45 14.16
CA LEU A 205 1.97 6.39 13.82
C LEU A 205 1.83 7.47 14.90
N ALA A 206 1.76 8.74 14.49
CA ALA A 206 1.51 9.86 15.39
C ALA A 206 0.03 9.88 15.85
N ASN A 207 -0.27 10.69 16.87
CA ASN A 207 -1.65 10.97 17.26
C ASN A 207 -2.32 11.77 16.12
N ASP A 208 -3.50 11.32 15.67
CA ASP A 208 -4.33 11.94 14.63
C ASP A 208 -3.71 12.04 13.21
N PRO A 209 -3.36 10.91 12.58
CA PRO A 209 -2.82 10.89 11.23
C PRO A 209 -3.89 11.27 10.20
N VAL A 210 -3.50 12.09 9.22
CA VAL A 210 -4.32 12.39 8.04
C VAL A 210 -3.90 11.47 6.90
N PHE A 211 -4.79 10.57 6.47
CA PHE A 211 -4.54 9.67 5.35
C PHE A 211 -5.08 10.24 4.04
N ASP A 212 -4.26 10.24 2.99
CA ASP A 212 -4.74 10.49 1.63
C ASP A 212 -5.48 9.24 1.12
N ALA A 213 -6.80 9.24 1.26
CA ALA A 213 -7.66 8.16 0.79
C ALA A 213 -7.53 7.89 -0.72
N GLY A 214 -7.22 8.92 -1.52
CA GLY A 214 -7.00 8.80 -2.96
C GLY A 214 -5.71 8.03 -3.27
N LEU A 215 -4.61 8.32 -2.57
CA LEU A 215 -3.36 7.58 -2.69
C LEU A 215 -3.54 6.10 -2.34
N HIS A 216 -4.19 5.81 -1.22
CA HIS A 216 -4.43 4.43 -0.78
C HIS A 216 -5.40 3.71 -1.73
N GLY A 217 -6.43 4.38 -2.23
CA GLY A 217 -7.32 3.81 -3.24
C GLY A 217 -6.61 3.48 -4.56
N ARG A 218 -5.64 4.31 -4.99
CA ARG A 218 -4.77 3.98 -6.13
C ARG A 218 -3.87 2.78 -5.83
N ALA A 219 -3.31 2.70 -4.62
CA ALA A 219 -2.48 1.57 -4.20
C ALA A 219 -3.28 0.26 -4.18
N LEU A 220 -4.52 0.30 -3.67
CA LEU A 220 -5.43 -0.83 -3.64
C LEU A 220 -5.75 -1.39 -5.03
N ARG A 221 -5.86 -0.52 -6.04
CA ARG A 221 -6.07 -0.90 -7.45
C ARG A 221 -4.79 -1.29 -8.20
N SER A 222 -3.62 -1.10 -7.61
CA SER A 222 -2.35 -1.50 -8.22
C SER A 222 -2.22 -3.03 -8.20
N LYS A 223 -1.55 -3.61 -9.21
CA LYS A 223 -1.27 -5.06 -9.23
C LYS A 223 -0.07 -5.47 -8.37
N SER A 224 0.83 -4.53 -8.08
CA SER A 224 2.15 -4.81 -7.49
C SER A 224 2.49 -3.92 -6.30
N GLY A 225 1.62 -2.97 -5.98
CA GLY A 225 1.89 -1.85 -5.08
C GLY A 225 2.34 -0.59 -5.81
N LEU A 226 2.58 0.47 -5.05
CA LEU A 226 3.05 1.78 -5.48
C LEU A 226 4.25 2.20 -4.63
N LEU A 227 5.14 2.96 -5.23
CA LEU A 227 6.16 3.72 -4.51
C LEU A 227 5.68 5.16 -4.36
N TYR A 228 5.82 5.67 -3.15
CA TYR A 228 5.60 7.06 -2.82
C TYR A 228 6.96 7.76 -2.67
N VAL A 229 7.07 8.95 -3.24
CA VAL A 229 8.22 9.85 -3.05
C VAL A 229 7.64 11.24 -2.80
N HIS A 230 8.08 11.88 -1.73
CA HIS A 230 7.68 13.25 -1.42
C HIS A 230 8.19 14.18 -2.54
N PRO A 231 7.34 15.09 -3.08
CA PRO A 231 7.70 15.89 -4.24
C PRO A 231 8.85 16.88 -3.97
N ASP A 232 8.98 17.34 -2.73
CA ASP A 232 10.07 18.20 -2.28
C ASP A 232 10.60 17.74 -0.93
N PRO A 233 11.52 16.76 -0.91
CA PRO A 233 12.05 16.20 0.34
C PRO A 233 13.09 17.12 1.01
N ASP A 234 13.53 18.18 0.33
CA ASP A 234 14.57 19.09 0.81
C ASP A 234 14.03 20.38 1.42
N SER A 235 12.75 20.68 1.19
CA SER A 235 12.01 21.76 1.86
C SER A 235 12.24 21.80 3.37
N GLU A 236 12.47 23.01 3.90
CA GLU A 236 12.60 23.23 5.35
C GLU A 236 11.32 22.82 6.09
N ILE A 237 10.15 23.03 5.49
CA ILE A 237 8.85 22.68 6.06
C ILE A 237 8.73 21.16 6.22
N ALA A 238 9.15 20.39 5.21
CA ALA A 238 9.10 18.93 5.27
C ALA A 238 10.05 18.37 6.34
N LYS A 239 11.20 19.02 6.56
CA LYS A 239 12.16 18.67 7.62
C LYS A 239 11.59 19.01 9.01
N GLU A 240 11.01 20.19 9.17
CA GLU A 240 10.43 20.66 10.43
C GLU A 240 9.22 19.81 10.86
N MET A 241 8.35 19.47 9.92
CA MET A 241 7.20 18.61 10.18
C MET A 241 7.56 17.12 10.34
N GLY A 242 8.82 16.74 10.11
CA GLY A 242 9.27 15.36 10.14
C GLY A 242 8.48 14.48 9.14
N THR A 243 8.24 15.01 7.94
CA THR A 243 7.45 14.37 6.89
C THR A 243 8.17 13.15 6.33
N TYR A 244 7.39 12.12 5.96
CA TYR A 244 7.92 10.94 5.29
C TYR A 244 8.37 11.28 3.87
N ILE A 245 9.57 10.81 3.54
CA ILE A 245 10.28 11.16 2.31
C ILE A 245 10.00 10.16 1.22
N SER A 246 9.92 8.89 1.56
CA SER A 246 9.59 7.81 0.64
C SER A 246 8.71 6.77 1.34
N GLY A 247 7.99 5.98 0.53
CA GLY A 247 7.21 4.86 1.03
C GLY A 247 6.86 3.83 -0.01
N MET A 248 6.36 2.69 0.47
CA MET A 248 5.80 1.60 -0.30
C MET A 248 4.37 1.36 0.16
N LEU A 249 3.45 1.21 -0.79
CA LEU A 249 2.06 0.85 -0.51
C LEU A 249 1.70 -0.38 -1.33
N VAL A 250 1.34 -1.48 -0.68
CA VAL A 250 0.95 -2.72 -1.35
C VAL A 250 -0.49 -3.09 -1.01
N PRO A 251 -1.30 -3.47 -2.01
CA PRO A 251 -2.61 -4.06 -1.75
C PRO A 251 -2.43 -5.40 -1.05
N VAL A 252 -3.21 -5.64 0.00
CA VAL A 252 -3.23 -6.91 0.74
C VAL A 252 -4.45 -7.74 0.35
N LEU A 253 -5.61 -7.10 0.30
CA LEU A 253 -6.88 -7.74 -0.04
C LEU A 253 -7.77 -6.71 -0.73
N GLN A 254 -8.38 -7.07 -1.86
CA GLN A 254 -9.35 -6.23 -2.55
C GLN A 254 -10.72 -6.90 -2.47
N LEU A 255 -11.72 -6.18 -1.98
CA LEU A 255 -13.09 -6.67 -1.81
C LEU A 255 -13.94 -6.31 -3.04
N SER A 256 -14.98 -7.10 -3.30
CA SER A 256 -15.90 -6.93 -4.44
C SER A 256 -16.66 -5.59 -4.42
N GLY A 257 -16.80 -4.97 -3.24
CA GLY A 257 -17.40 -3.65 -3.06
C GLY A 257 -16.46 -2.46 -3.33
N GLY A 258 -15.25 -2.70 -3.82
CA GLY A 258 -14.27 -1.65 -4.14
C GLY A 258 -13.46 -1.13 -2.94
N GLY A 259 -13.76 -1.62 -1.73
CA GLY A 259 -12.92 -1.50 -0.55
C GLY A 259 -11.83 -2.57 -0.47
N GLY A 260 -11.08 -2.58 0.62
CA GLY A 260 -10.01 -3.55 0.85
C GLY A 260 -8.98 -3.10 1.86
N TYR A 261 -7.82 -3.74 1.85
CA TYR A 261 -6.74 -3.53 2.81
C TYR A 261 -5.45 -3.17 2.08
N VAL A 262 -4.76 -2.16 2.59
CA VAL A 262 -3.47 -1.70 2.09
C VAL A 262 -2.46 -1.75 3.23
N LEU A 263 -1.33 -2.38 2.98
CA LEU A 263 -0.17 -2.34 3.86
C LEU A 263 0.78 -1.27 3.33
N ALA A 264 1.07 -0.29 4.18
CA ALA A 264 1.92 0.84 3.81
C ALA A 264 3.10 0.97 4.77
N ALA A 265 4.22 1.40 4.22
CA ALA A 265 5.52 1.44 4.85
C ALA A 265 6.23 2.72 4.41
N PHE A 266 6.69 3.54 5.35
CA PHE A 266 7.29 4.85 5.08
C PHE A 266 8.56 5.06 5.89
N THR A 267 9.42 5.91 5.36
CA THR A 267 10.64 6.34 6.05
C THR A 267 10.86 7.85 5.89
N LYS A 268 11.49 8.43 6.92
CA LYS A 268 11.99 9.80 6.96
C LYS A 268 13.46 9.86 6.54
N GLU A 269 14.11 8.71 6.36
CA GLU A 269 15.52 8.63 6.00
C GLU A 269 15.72 8.85 4.50
N LYS A 270 16.51 9.87 4.13
CA LYS A 270 16.82 10.22 2.73
C LYS A 270 17.72 9.19 2.04
N SER A 271 18.55 8.49 2.81
CA SER A 271 19.44 7.43 2.32
C SER A 271 18.66 6.19 1.86
N GLN A 272 17.44 6.02 2.34
CA GLN A 272 16.67 4.80 2.14
C GLN A 272 15.99 4.82 0.77
N ILE A 273 16.52 4.00 -0.15
CA ILE A 273 15.97 3.79 -1.49
C ILE A 273 15.34 2.40 -1.53
N PHE A 274 14.04 2.34 -1.77
CA PHE A 274 13.33 1.07 -1.90
C PHE A 274 13.71 0.36 -3.19
N VAL A 275 14.20 -0.87 -3.06
CA VAL A 275 14.49 -1.75 -4.19
C VAL A 275 13.33 -2.71 -4.44
N ALA A 276 13.40 -3.44 -5.56
CA ALA A 276 12.34 -4.39 -5.94
C ALA A 276 12.16 -5.50 -4.89
N GLU A 277 13.23 -5.88 -4.21
CA GLU A 277 13.28 -6.88 -3.15
C GLU A 277 12.51 -6.43 -1.91
N ASP A 278 12.57 -5.15 -1.53
CA ASP A 278 11.81 -4.64 -0.38
C ASP A 278 10.32 -4.61 -0.67
N LEU A 279 9.95 -4.20 -1.89
CA LEU A 279 8.55 -4.23 -2.32
C LEU A 279 8.03 -5.67 -2.43
N LYS A 280 8.87 -6.60 -2.88
CA LYS A 280 8.55 -8.04 -2.91
C LYS A 280 8.35 -8.57 -1.48
N PHE A 281 9.27 -8.25 -0.57
CA PHE A 281 9.16 -8.64 0.84
C PHE A 281 7.85 -8.17 1.45
N LEU A 282 7.51 -6.88 1.27
CA LEU A 282 6.28 -6.30 1.82
C LEU A 282 5.03 -6.96 1.23
N ARG A 283 5.06 -7.30 -0.07
CA ARG A 283 3.98 -8.03 -0.74
C ARG A 283 3.81 -9.46 -0.21
N ASP A 284 4.89 -10.20 -0.09
CA ASP A 284 4.87 -11.58 0.42
C ASP A 284 4.34 -11.62 1.86
N PHE A 285 4.70 -10.60 2.66
CA PHE A 285 4.15 -10.39 3.99
C PHE A 285 2.65 -10.10 3.95
N GLY A 286 2.20 -9.21 3.07
CA GLY A 286 0.78 -8.92 2.83
C GLY A 286 -0.03 -10.18 2.50
N ILE A 287 0.49 -11.05 1.63
CA ILE A 287 -0.17 -12.32 1.28
C ILE A 287 -0.36 -13.21 2.52
N SER A 288 0.63 -13.23 3.42
CA SER A 288 0.53 -13.98 4.68
C SER A 288 -0.52 -13.39 5.64
N LEU A 289 -0.67 -12.06 5.64
CA LEU A 289 -1.71 -11.37 6.42
C LEU A 289 -3.13 -11.58 5.88
N MET A 290 -3.29 -11.76 4.57
CA MET A 290 -4.58 -11.95 3.91
C MET A 290 -5.41 -13.08 4.55
N LYS A 291 -4.77 -14.19 4.92
CA LYS A 291 -5.44 -15.34 5.56
C LYS A 291 -6.10 -14.96 6.88
N TRP A 292 -5.43 -14.13 7.68
CA TRP A 292 -5.93 -13.64 8.97
C TRP A 292 -7.05 -12.62 8.78
N LEU A 293 -6.90 -11.73 7.79
CA LEU A 293 -7.91 -10.71 7.49
C LEU A 293 -9.23 -11.34 7.05
N LEU A 294 -9.19 -12.36 6.19
CA LEU A 294 -10.40 -13.07 5.75
C LEU A 294 -11.12 -13.77 6.92
N ALA A 295 -10.36 -14.35 7.86
CA ALA A 295 -10.94 -14.97 9.05
C ALA A 295 -11.55 -13.94 10.02
N ALA A 296 -10.92 -12.78 10.17
CA ALA A 296 -11.42 -11.69 11.00
C ALA A 296 -12.70 -11.08 10.41
N ASP A 297 -12.72 -10.83 9.10
CA ASP A 297 -13.87 -10.26 8.39
C ASP A 297 -15.09 -11.20 8.44
N ALA A 298 -14.86 -12.50 8.24
CA ALA A 298 -15.92 -13.52 8.38
C ALA A 298 -16.53 -13.52 9.80
N LYS A 299 -15.70 -13.39 10.83
CA LYS A 299 -16.15 -13.33 12.23
C LYS A 299 -16.92 -12.03 12.53
N GLU A 300 -16.50 -10.91 11.95
CA GLU A 300 -17.19 -9.62 12.09
C GLU A 300 -18.57 -9.66 11.41
N LEU A 301 -18.65 -10.28 10.22
CA LEU A 301 -19.91 -10.56 9.53
C LEU A 301 -20.85 -11.44 10.38
N GLU A 302 -20.37 -12.53 10.96
CA GLU A 302 -21.16 -13.37 11.87
C GLU A 302 -21.63 -12.60 13.11
N ALA A 303 -20.75 -11.80 13.73
CA ALA A 303 -21.06 -11.01 14.92
C ALA A 303 -22.06 -9.87 14.63
N SER A 304 -22.05 -9.32 13.41
CA SER A 304 -22.98 -8.28 12.98
C SER A 304 -24.42 -8.79 12.74
N GLY A 305 -24.67 -10.10 12.89
CA GLY A 305 -26.01 -10.66 12.92
C GLY A 305 -26.79 -10.57 11.61
N ASN A 306 -26.12 -10.26 10.50
CA ASN A 306 -26.75 -10.22 9.18
C ASN A 306 -26.80 -11.63 8.58
N VAL A 307 -27.46 -12.54 9.29
CA VAL A 307 -27.90 -13.83 8.74
C VAL A 307 -29.04 -13.49 7.78
N LEU A 308 -28.71 -13.22 6.51
CA LEU A 308 -29.68 -13.43 5.44
C LEU A 308 -29.97 -14.94 5.41
N THR A 309 -31.00 -15.35 6.14
CA THR A 309 -31.67 -16.63 5.90
C THR A 309 -32.28 -16.57 4.51
N THR A 310 -31.63 -17.23 3.55
CA THR A 310 -32.26 -17.69 2.30
C THR A 310 -32.25 -19.20 2.27
#